data_AF-A0A934UZ65-F1
#
_entry.id   AF-A0A934UZ65-F1
#
_cell.length_a   1.000
_cell.length_b   1.000
_cell.length_c   1.000
_cell.angle_alpha   90.00
_cell.angle_beta   90.00
_cell.angle_gamma   90.00
#
_symmetry.space_group_name_H-M   'P 1'
#
loop_
_entity.id
_entity.type
_entity.pdbx_description
1 polymer ?
#
loop_
_entity_poly.entity_id
_entity_poly.type
_entity_poly.pdbx_seq_one_letter_code
_entity_poly.pdbx_strand_id
1 'polypeptide(L)'
;MIGKSPGMNRRQFLQSGTTAAGVVAFGLPVITAPDKSWAVELSGTLDQHTADTLLVMARRLYPHRTLNDVYYGHVVDALDRAAKADRELARLLTDGVKQLDTVKHLRFLDLSPGYQVEVLEAMQDQPFFEKVRSTEVVALYNDQLVWRHFGYEGASFRYGGYINRGFNDLSWLPEPPPEASPPAHGDLD
;
A
#
# COMPACT_ATOMS: atom_id res chain seq x y z
N MET A 1 23.05 -22.36 -43.31
CA MET A 1 23.91 -21.96 -42.17
C MET A 1 23.16 -20.90 -41.39
N ILE A 2 22.71 -21.21 -40.17
CA ILE A 2 21.87 -20.32 -39.35
C ILE A 2 22.80 -19.45 -38.50
N GLY A 3 22.82 -18.15 -38.76
CA GLY A 3 23.62 -17.17 -38.02
C GLY A 3 23.08 -16.98 -36.59
N LYS A 4 23.98 -17.09 -35.61
CA LYS A 4 23.68 -16.88 -34.18
C LYS A 4 23.61 -15.37 -33.91
N SER A 5 22.46 -14.86 -33.46
CA SER A 5 22.30 -13.45 -33.08
C SER A 5 23.22 -13.09 -31.90
N PRO A 6 23.88 -11.92 -31.89
CA PRO A 6 24.73 -11.51 -30.78
C PRO A 6 23.86 -11.17 -29.57
N GLY A 7 23.98 -11.93 -28.48
CA GLY A 7 23.30 -11.64 -27.22
C GLY A 7 23.85 -10.35 -26.61
N MET A 8 22.96 -9.41 -26.28
CA MET A 8 23.33 -8.15 -25.63
C MET A 8 24.05 -8.40 -24.29
N ASN A 9 25.18 -7.72 -24.09
CA ASN A 9 25.95 -7.83 -22.84
C ASN A 9 25.30 -7.00 -21.73
N ARG A 10 25.34 -7.50 -20.48
CA ARG A 10 24.80 -6.84 -19.28
C ARG A 10 25.24 -5.38 -19.11
N ARG A 11 26.46 -5.05 -19.56
CA ARG A 11 27.00 -3.69 -19.53
C ARG A 11 26.33 -2.75 -20.54
N GLN A 12 25.98 -3.23 -21.73
CA GLN A 12 25.23 -2.45 -22.71
C GLN A 12 23.79 -2.23 -22.24
N PHE A 13 23.18 -3.24 -21.62
CA PHE A 13 21.84 -3.13 -21.02
C PHE A 13 21.76 -2.06 -19.93
N LEU A 14 22.79 -1.94 -19.07
CA LEU A 14 22.87 -0.91 -18.03
C LEU A 14 23.25 0.49 -18.57
N GLN A 15 23.96 0.57 -19.70
CA GLN A 15 24.27 1.84 -20.36
C GLN A 15 23.10 2.38 -21.19
N SER A 16 22.23 1.50 -21.70
CA SER A 16 20.89 1.86 -22.16
C SER A 16 19.97 1.97 -20.94
N GLY A 17 20.26 2.92 -20.05
CA GLY A 17 19.38 3.28 -18.95
C GLY A 17 18.07 3.83 -19.50
N THR A 18 17.14 2.95 -19.85
CA THR A 18 15.75 3.32 -20.07
C THR A 18 15.20 3.76 -18.73
N THR A 19 15.23 5.06 -18.48
CA THR A 19 14.25 5.70 -17.61
C THR A 19 12.88 5.26 -18.12
N ALA A 20 12.25 4.33 -17.40
CA ALA A 20 10.86 3.97 -17.63
C ALA A 20 10.02 5.19 -17.23
N ALA A 21 9.92 6.16 -18.14
CA ALA A 21 8.94 7.22 -18.02
C ALA A 21 7.58 6.58 -18.29
N GLY A 22 6.80 6.36 -17.23
CA GLY A 22 5.42 5.96 -17.36
C GLY A 22 4.66 6.98 -18.20
N VAL A 23 3.80 6.50 -19.09
CA VAL A 23 2.87 7.38 -19.82
C VAL A 23 1.82 7.84 -18.82
N VAL A 24 1.84 9.13 -18.46
CA VAL A 24 0.78 9.76 -17.67
C VAL A 24 -0.30 10.23 -18.64
N ALA A 25 -1.57 9.82 -18.45
CA ALA A 25 -2.66 10.41 -19.20
C ALA A 25 -2.89 11.85 -18.71
N PHE A 26 -2.88 12.81 -19.64
CA PHE A 26 -3.10 14.21 -19.32
C PHE A 26 -4.48 14.41 -18.69
N GLY A 27 -4.52 14.97 -17.48
CA GLY A 27 -5.75 15.39 -16.79
C GLY A 27 -6.24 14.44 -15.69
N LEU A 28 -5.61 13.28 -15.49
CA LEU A 28 -5.87 12.43 -14.32
C LEU A 28 -4.97 12.83 -13.14
N PRO A 29 -5.45 12.72 -11.89
CA PRO A 29 -4.60 12.91 -10.73
C PRO A 29 -3.52 11.82 -10.66
N VAL A 30 -2.34 12.20 -10.18
CA VAL A 30 -1.22 11.28 -10.00
C VAL A 30 -0.61 11.51 -8.63
N ILE A 31 -0.53 10.45 -7.84
CA ILE A 31 0.23 10.46 -6.59
C ILE A 31 1.67 10.11 -6.95
N THR A 32 2.63 10.95 -6.57
CA THR A 32 4.04 10.74 -6.92
C THR A 32 4.95 10.82 -5.71
N ALA A 33 6.05 10.07 -5.77
CA ALA A 33 7.13 10.22 -4.81
C ALA A 33 7.81 11.60 -4.94
N PRO A 34 8.29 12.21 -3.85
CA PRO A 34 9.09 13.45 -3.94
C PRO A 34 10.34 13.31 -4.82
N ASP A 35 10.96 12.13 -4.81
CA ASP A 35 12.13 11.78 -5.63
C ASP A 35 11.76 11.23 -7.01
N LYS A 36 10.45 11.16 -7.33
CA LYS A 36 9.88 10.64 -8.57
C LYS A 36 10.25 9.18 -8.86
N SER A 37 10.63 8.41 -7.84
CA SER A 37 10.96 6.98 -7.97
C SER A 37 9.74 6.11 -8.32
N TRP A 38 8.54 6.59 -8.05
CA TRP A 38 7.28 5.94 -8.38
C TRP A 38 6.15 6.95 -8.59
N ALA A 39 5.09 6.49 -9.25
CA ALA A 39 3.85 7.22 -9.45
C ALA A 39 2.67 6.25 -9.48
N VAL A 40 1.54 6.64 -8.89
CA VAL A 40 0.25 5.96 -8.98
C VAL A 40 -0.71 6.90 -9.69
N GLU A 41 -1.08 6.53 -10.91
CA GLU A 41 -2.08 7.26 -11.69
C GLU A 41 -3.47 6.81 -11.26
N LEU A 42 -4.30 7.76 -10.86
CA LEU A 42 -5.69 7.51 -10.49
C LEU A 42 -6.56 7.48 -11.74
N SER A 43 -7.57 6.63 -11.75
CA SER A 43 -8.37 6.35 -12.96
C SER A 43 -9.86 6.69 -12.81
N GLY A 44 -10.23 7.20 -11.64
CA GLY A 44 -11.58 7.48 -11.18
C GLY A 44 -11.90 8.96 -11.14
N THR A 45 -12.54 9.38 -10.05
CA THR A 45 -13.25 10.66 -9.96
C THR A 45 -12.67 11.59 -8.90
N LEU A 46 -11.70 11.14 -8.10
CA LEU A 46 -11.09 11.98 -7.09
C LEU A 46 -10.24 13.06 -7.77
N ASP A 47 -10.19 14.25 -7.18
CA ASP A 47 -9.22 15.28 -7.60
C ASP A 47 -7.87 15.10 -6.88
N GLN A 48 -6.86 15.85 -7.30
CA GLN A 48 -5.51 15.75 -6.74
C GLN A 48 -5.47 16.02 -5.23
N HIS A 49 -6.19 17.04 -4.77
CA HIS A 49 -6.20 17.42 -3.35
C HIS A 49 -6.82 16.33 -2.48
N THR A 50 -7.93 15.74 -2.95
CA THR A 50 -8.59 14.61 -2.29
C THR A 50 -7.66 13.40 -2.25
N ALA A 51 -6.99 13.09 -3.36
CA ALA A 51 -6.03 12.01 -3.43
C ALA A 51 -4.86 12.17 -2.44
N ASP A 52 -4.24 13.35 -2.41
CA ASP A 52 -3.11 13.65 -1.53
C ASP A 52 -3.54 13.62 -0.05
N THR A 53 -4.73 14.16 0.26
CA THR A 53 -5.30 14.12 1.62
C THR A 53 -5.55 12.69 2.08
N LEU A 54 -6.15 11.85 1.22
CA LEU A 54 -6.39 10.45 1.52
C LEU A 54 -5.09 9.65 1.69
N LEU A 55 -4.04 9.97 0.92
CA LEU A 55 -2.72 9.36 1.08
C LEU A 55 -2.15 9.66 2.48
N VAL A 56 -2.15 10.93 2.89
CA VAL A 56 -1.65 11.34 4.21
C VAL A 56 -2.52 10.74 5.31
N MET A 57 -3.84 10.73 5.15
CA MET A 57 -4.76 10.08 6.09
C MET A 57 -4.43 8.60 6.25
N ALA A 58 -4.30 7.84 5.16
CA ALA A 58 -3.95 6.42 5.21
C ALA A 58 -2.62 6.20 5.98
N ARG A 59 -1.61 7.02 5.67
CA ARG A 59 -0.32 7.00 6.38
C ARG A 59 -0.44 7.25 7.89
N ARG A 60 -1.45 8.02 8.34
CA ARG A 60 -1.74 8.26 9.76
C ARG A 60 -2.52 7.13 10.41
N LEU A 61 -3.43 6.48 9.69
CA LEU A 61 -4.24 5.39 10.22
C LEU A 61 -3.40 4.13 10.49
N TYR A 62 -2.52 3.76 9.57
CA TYR A 62 -1.64 2.57 9.71
C TYR A 62 -0.18 2.94 9.43
N PRO A 63 0.51 3.62 10.36
CA PRO A 63 1.87 4.11 10.13
C PRO A 63 2.90 2.97 10.14
N HIS A 64 3.61 2.77 9.01
CA HIS A 64 4.68 1.78 8.88
C HIS A 64 6.01 2.43 8.53
N ARG A 65 6.95 2.48 9.48
CA ARG A 65 8.25 3.15 9.31
C ARG A 65 9.05 2.70 8.07
N THR A 66 8.98 1.41 7.73
CA THR A 66 9.78 0.81 6.65
C THR A 66 9.04 0.73 5.33
N LEU A 67 7.73 0.99 5.31
CA LEU A 67 6.89 0.87 4.12
C LEU A 67 6.87 2.21 3.36
N ASN A 68 7.09 2.17 2.05
CA ASN A 68 7.07 3.37 1.19
C ASN A 68 5.62 3.82 0.92
N ASP A 69 5.42 5.11 0.70
CA ASP A 69 4.12 5.71 0.44
C ASP A 69 3.43 5.18 -0.83
N VAL A 70 4.16 4.54 -1.76
CA VAL A 70 3.58 3.88 -2.94
C VAL A 70 2.47 2.87 -2.58
N TYR A 71 2.64 2.14 -1.48
CA TYR A 71 1.66 1.15 -1.02
C TYR A 71 0.39 1.81 -0.47
N TYR A 72 0.51 3.00 0.11
CA TYR A 72 -0.63 3.82 0.50
C TYR A 72 -1.28 4.47 -0.73
N GLY A 73 -0.51 4.76 -1.77
CA GLY A 73 -1.04 5.15 -3.09
C GLY A 73 -2.00 4.10 -3.66
N HIS A 74 -1.71 2.80 -3.49
CA HIS A 74 -2.64 1.72 -3.90
C HIS A 74 -3.95 1.73 -3.11
N VAL A 75 -3.94 2.18 -1.85
CA VAL A 75 -5.16 2.38 -1.04
C VAL A 75 -6.02 3.49 -1.64
N VAL A 76 -5.40 4.62 -2.02
CA VAL A 76 -6.11 5.73 -2.66
C VAL A 76 -6.66 5.31 -4.03
N ASP A 77 -5.91 4.56 -4.83
CA ASP A 77 -6.38 4.01 -6.10
C ASP A 77 -7.57 3.03 -5.91
N ALA A 78 -7.55 2.21 -4.85
CA ALA A 78 -8.70 1.36 -4.52
C ALA A 78 -9.95 2.18 -4.15
N LEU A 79 -9.80 3.26 -3.37
CA LEU A 79 -10.89 4.20 -3.04
C LEU A 79 -11.41 4.91 -4.29
N ASP A 80 -10.52 5.41 -5.14
CA ASP A 80 -10.84 6.12 -6.37
C ASP A 80 -11.59 5.25 -7.38
N ARG A 81 -11.13 4.00 -7.59
CA ARG A 81 -11.82 3.02 -8.43
C ARG A 81 -13.22 2.68 -7.89
N ALA A 82 -13.36 2.54 -6.58
CA ALA A 82 -14.67 2.32 -5.96
C ALA A 82 -15.60 3.53 -6.13
N ALA A 83 -15.07 4.75 -5.93
CA ALA A 83 -15.81 6.01 -6.10
C ALA A 83 -16.25 6.24 -7.55
N LYS A 84 -15.46 5.79 -8.54
CA LYS A 84 -15.85 5.84 -9.96
C LYS A 84 -17.15 5.08 -10.24
N ALA A 85 -17.38 3.97 -9.53
CA ALA A 85 -18.56 3.14 -9.69
C ALA A 85 -19.74 3.56 -8.78
N ASP A 86 -19.50 4.39 -7.77
CA ASP A 86 -20.47 4.78 -6.75
C ASP A 86 -20.39 6.29 -6.44
N ARG A 87 -21.42 7.02 -6.89
CA ARG A 87 -21.50 8.47 -6.70
C ARG A 87 -21.69 8.89 -5.25
N GLU A 88 -22.36 8.08 -4.43
CA GLU A 88 -22.53 8.39 -3.01
C GLU A 88 -21.21 8.21 -2.27
N LEU A 89 -20.43 7.17 -2.62
CA LEU A 89 -19.07 7.02 -2.12
C LEU A 89 -18.17 8.18 -2.56
N ALA A 90 -18.23 8.60 -3.83
CA ALA A 90 -17.45 9.75 -4.30
C ALA A 90 -17.75 11.02 -3.50
N ARG A 91 -19.04 11.26 -3.19
CA ARG A 91 -19.47 12.37 -2.32
C ARG A 91 -18.95 12.21 -0.90
N LEU A 92 -19.10 11.03 -0.30
CA LEU A 92 -18.61 10.73 1.05
C LEU A 92 -17.13 11.05 1.21
N LEU A 93 -16.29 10.66 0.23
CA LEU A 93 -14.86 10.93 0.26
C LEU A 93 -14.55 12.42 0.10
N THR A 94 -15.18 13.06 -0.88
CA THR A 94 -14.95 14.49 -1.17
C THR A 94 -15.39 15.37 0.00
N ASP A 95 -16.54 15.09 0.60
CA ASP A 95 -17.08 15.88 1.70
C ASP A 95 -16.34 15.60 3.02
N GLY A 96 -15.87 14.37 3.24
CA GLY A 96 -14.98 14.05 4.35
C GLY A 96 -13.65 14.80 4.29
N VAL A 97 -13.03 14.90 3.11
CA VAL A 97 -11.82 15.72 2.90
C VAL A 97 -12.09 17.21 3.15
N LYS A 98 -13.20 17.75 2.65
CA LYS A 98 -13.58 19.15 2.97
C LYS A 98 -13.76 19.35 4.47
N GLN A 99 -14.34 18.38 5.17
CA GLN A 99 -14.48 18.46 6.63
C GLN A 99 -13.10 18.53 7.29
N LEU A 100 -12.17 17.65 6.92
CA LEU A 100 -10.79 17.65 7.43
C LEU A 100 -10.11 19.03 7.27
N ASP A 101 -10.29 19.68 6.12
CA ASP A 101 -9.69 20.99 5.81
C ASP A 101 -10.30 22.17 6.58
N THR A 102 -11.39 21.96 7.32
CA THR A 102 -12.08 23.04 8.03
C THR A 102 -11.91 22.97 9.54
N VAL A 103 -11.65 21.79 10.11
CA VAL A 103 -11.63 21.57 11.58
C VAL A 103 -10.68 22.52 12.32
N LYS A 104 -9.52 22.83 11.71
CA LYS A 104 -8.48 23.66 12.32
C LYS A 104 -8.26 24.99 11.57
N HIS A 105 -9.19 25.39 10.69
CA HIS A 105 -9.06 26.56 9.81
C HIS A 105 -7.81 26.56 8.92
N LEU A 106 -7.23 25.38 8.68
CA LEU A 106 -6.10 25.10 7.81
C LEU A 106 -6.42 23.82 7.05
N ARG A 107 -5.89 23.68 5.83
CA ARG A 107 -5.99 22.42 5.09
C ARG A 107 -5.32 21.32 5.90
N PHE A 108 -5.87 20.12 5.87
CA PHE A 108 -5.34 18.97 6.60
C PHE A 108 -3.87 18.67 6.25
N LEU A 109 -3.53 18.85 4.98
CA LEU A 109 -2.16 18.70 4.46
C LEU A 109 -1.17 19.72 5.04
N ASP A 110 -1.65 20.88 5.48
CA ASP A 110 -0.82 21.95 6.08
C ASP A 110 -0.67 21.79 7.61
N LEU A 111 -1.37 20.84 8.22
CA LEU A 111 -1.26 20.54 9.65
C LEU A 111 0.03 19.77 9.97
N SER A 112 0.57 20.01 11.17
CA SER A 112 1.63 19.15 11.70
C SER A 112 1.14 17.70 11.85
N PRO A 113 2.03 16.69 11.80
CA PRO A 113 1.64 15.29 11.97
C PRO A 113 0.80 15.01 13.22
N GLY A 114 1.10 15.66 14.35
CA GLY A 114 0.32 15.50 15.59
C GLY A 114 -1.10 16.06 15.46
N TYR A 115 -1.26 17.23 14.84
CA TYR A 115 -2.59 17.80 14.59
C TYR A 115 -3.40 17.01 13.55
N GLN A 116 -2.74 16.38 12.58
CA GLN A 116 -3.40 15.46 11.66
C GLN A 116 -4.02 14.29 12.42
N VAL A 117 -3.27 13.67 13.33
CA VAL A 117 -3.78 12.57 14.18
C VAL A 117 -4.93 13.06 15.06
N GLU A 118 -4.78 14.20 15.74
CA GLU A 118 -5.82 14.76 16.62
C GLU A 118 -7.15 14.99 15.87
N VAL A 119 -7.10 15.57 14.67
CA VAL A 119 -8.29 15.79 13.85
C VAL A 119 -8.92 14.48 13.39
N LEU A 120 -8.10 13.49 13.02
CA LEU A 120 -8.58 12.16 12.64
C LEU A 120 -9.25 11.42 13.81
N GLU A 121 -8.66 11.48 15.00
CA GLU A 121 -9.24 10.90 16.23
C GLU A 121 -10.60 11.53 16.56
N ALA A 122 -10.74 12.84 16.38
CA ALA A 122 -12.01 13.53 16.62
C ALA A 122 -13.14 13.13 15.66
N MET A 123 -12.81 12.57 14.49
CA MET A 123 -13.79 12.10 13.49
C MET A 123 -13.88 10.59 13.34
N GLN A 124 -13.27 9.82 14.25
CA GLN A 124 -13.13 8.36 14.09
C GLN A 124 -14.46 7.62 13.98
N ASP A 125 -15.54 8.16 14.56
CA ASP A 125 -16.88 7.58 14.51
C ASP A 125 -17.67 7.97 13.23
N GLN A 126 -17.10 8.78 12.35
CA GLN A 126 -17.76 9.23 11.13
C GLN A 126 -17.69 8.15 10.03
N PRO A 127 -18.74 8.01 9.18
CA PRO A 127 -18.74 7.04 8.08
C PRO A 127 -17.57 7.20 7.11
N PHE A 128 -17.10 8.44 6.89
CA PHE A 128 -15.94 8.72 6.05
C PHE A 128 -14.68 8.05 6.61
N PHE A 129 -14.42 8.22 7.92
CA PHE A 129 -13.25 7.63 8.58
C PHE A 129 -13.27 6.11 8.47
N GLU A 130 -14.40 5.49 8.83
CA GLU A 130 -14.53 4.03 8.78
C GLU A 130 -14.41 3.50 7.34
N LYS A 131 -14.91 4.24 6.34
CA LYS A 131 -14.76 3.84 4.93
C LYS A 131 -13.30 3.83 4.49
N VAL A 132 -12.52 4.86 4.83
CA VAL A 132 -11.08 4.92 4.50
C VAL A 132 -10.34 3.82 5.24
N ARG A 133 -10.54 3.70 6.56
CA ARG A 133 -9.92 2.68 7.41
C ARG A 133 -10.20 1.25 6.92
N SER A 134 -11.47 0.91 6.70
CA SER A 134 -11.86 -0.44 6.25
C SER A 134 -11.31 -0.77 4.87
N THR A 135 -11.26 0.21 3.96
CA THR A 135 -10.65 0.03 2.63
C THR A 135 -9.15 -0.17 2.74
N GLU A 136 -8.46 0.59 3.60
CA GLU A 136 -7.03 0.48 3.83
C GLU A 136 -6.62 -0.89 4.39
N VAL A 137 -7.36 -1.42 5.37
CA VAL A 137 -7.08 -2.76 5.91
C VAL A 137 -7.04 -3.81 4.78
N VAL A 138 -7.97 -3.72 3.84
CA VAL A 138 -8.03 -4.67 2.72
C VAL A 138 -6.97 -4.34 1.67
N ALA A 139 -6.87 -3.09 1.23
CA ALA A 139 -5.99 -2.71 0.11
C ALA A 139 -4.50 -2.82 0.49
N LEU A 140 -4.12 -2.40 1.70
CA LEU A 140 -2.73 -2.41 2.16
C LEU A 140 -2.27 -3.83 2.52
N TYR A 141 -3.04 -4.54 3.35
CA TYR A 141 -2.61 -5.86 3.84
C TYR A 141 -2.98 -7.04 2.93
N ASN A 142 -3.68 -6.81 1.83
CA ASN A 142 -3.85 -7.80 0.77
C ASN A 142 -2.97 -7.53 -0.46
N ASP A 143 -1.99 -6.62 -0.35
CA ASP A 143 -0.98 -6.38 -1.37
C ASP A 143 0.19 -7.36 -1.22
N GLN A 144 0.46 -8.15 -2.27
CA GLN A 144 1.52 -9.15 -2.27
C GLN A 144 2.94 -8.54 -2.14
N LEU A 145 3.13 -7.30 -2.54
CA LEU A 145 4.40 -6.59 -2.34
C LEU A 145 4.57 -6.20 -0.86
N VAL A 146 3.47 -5.82 -0.20
CA VAL A 146 3.45 -5.59 1.25
C VAL A 146 3.71 -6.89 2.01
N TRP A 147 3.15 -8.02 1.56
CA TRP A 147 3.47 -9.34 2.12
C TRP A 147 4.96 -9.65 2.06
N ARG A 148 5.57 -9.47 0.88
CA ARG A 148 7.02 -9.68 0.71
C ARG A 148 7.84 -8.77 1.62
N HIS A 149 7.42 -7.51 1.77
CA HIS A 149 8.09 -6.56 2.66
C HIS A 149 8.07 -7.01 4.12
N PHE A 150 6.97 -7.61 4.57
CA PHE A 150 6.84 -8.15 5.93
C PHE A 150 7.28 -9.61 6.09
N GLY A 151 7.76 -10.26 5.03
CA GLY A 151 8.14 -11.68 5.07
C GLY A 151 6.96 -12.65 5.15
N TYR A 152 5.73 -12.21 4.85
CA TYR A 152 4.58 -13.10 4.75
C TYR A 152 4.58 -13.84 3.42
N GLU A 153 4.58 -15.17 3.47
CA GLU A 153 4.67 -16.01 2.27
C GLU A 153 3.38 -16.12 1.44
N GLY A 154 2.28 -15.53 1.93
CA GLY A 154 0.95 -15.67 1.34
C GLY A 154 0.29 -17.01 1.68
N ALA A 155 -0.92 -17.22 1.16
CA ALA A 155 -1.75 -18.37 1.51
C ALA A 155 -1.07 -19.73 1.29
N SER A 156 -0.99 -20.54 2.35
CA SER A 156 -0.31 -21.85 2.34
C SER A 156 -1.23 -23.06 2.20
N PHE A 157 -2.56 -22.90 2.35
CA PHE A 157 -3.52 -24.02 2.37
C PHE A 157 -3.39 -24.94 1.15
N ARG A 158 -3.31 -24.35 -0.05
CA ARG A 158 -3.14 -25.08 -1.32
C ARG A 158 -1.78 -25.76 -1.49
N TYR A 159 -0.86 -25.56 -0.54
CA TYR A 159 0.51 -26.04 -0.53
C TYR A 159 0.81 -26.95 0.66
N GLY A 160 -0.22 -27.47 1.34
CA GLY A 160 -0.04 -28.36 2.50
C GLY A 160 0.09 -27.64 3.84
N GLY A 161 -0.22 -26.35 3.90
CA GLY A 161 -0.14 -25.54 5.13
C GLY A 161 1.25 -24.93 5.36
N TYR A 162 1.44 -24.30 6.52
CA TYR A 162 2.68 -23.58 6.85
C TYR A 162 3.77 -24.45 7.50
N ILE A 163 3.47 -25.71 7.86
CA ILE A 163 4.42 -26.60 8.56
C ILE A 163 5.78 -26.63 7.87
N ASN A 164 5.80 -26.72 6.53
CA ASN A 164 7.02 -26.74 5.71
C ASN A 164 7.22 -25.46 4.88
N ARG A 165 6.63 -24.34 5.31
CA ARG A 165 6.59 -23.06 4.57
C ARG A 165 6.66 -21.86 5.50
N GLY A 166 7.79 -21.68 6.16
CA GLY A 166 8.06 -20.44 6.89
C GLY A 166 7.36 -20.28 8.24
N PHE A 167 6.56 -21.26 8.71
CA PHE A 167 5.94 -21.17 10.05
C PHE A 167 6.98 -20.99 11.16
N ASN A 168 8.10 -21.71 11.05
CA ASN A 168 9.20 -21.71 12.01
C ASN A 168 10.40 -20.89 11.54
N ASP A 169 10.33 -20.14 10.43
CA ASP A 169 11.46 -19.35 9.90
C ASP A 169 11.58 -17.98 10.63
N LEU A 170 11.33 -17.98 11.94
CA LEU A 170 11.32 -16.78 12.77
C LEU A 170 12.75 -16.41 13.19
N SER A 171 13.44 -15.62 12.36
CA SER A 171 14.81 -15.15 12.64
C SER A 171 15.00 -14.30 13.92
N TRP A 172 13.90 -13.90 14.57
CA TRP A 172 13.88 -13.00 15.73
C TRP A 172 13.61 -13.71 17.07
N LEU A 173 13.31 -15.01 17.05
CA LEU A 173 13.18 -15.85 18.25
C LEU A 173 14.23 -16.97 18.23
N PRO A 174 14.77 -17.36 19.40
CA PRO A 174 15.53 -18.60 19.49
C PRO A 174 14.62 -19.80 19.17
N GLU A 175 15.22 -20.87 18.67
CA GLU A 175 14.51 -22.13 18.45
C GLU A 175 13.84 -22.58 19.76
N PRO A 176 12.53 -22.92 19.71
CA PRO A 176 11.83 -23.37 20.90
C PRO A 176 12.42 -24.69 21.42
N PRO A 177 12.44 -24.90 22.74
CA PRO A 177 12.89 -26.17 23.31
C PRO A 177 11.95 -27.32 22.86
N PRO A 178 12.45 -28.57 22.74
CA PRO A 178 11.68 -29.69 22.18
C PRO A 178 10.34 -29.96 22.88
N GLU A 179 10.23 -29.64 24.17
CA GLU A 179 9.01 -29.81 24.95
C GLU A 179 7.92 -28.79 24.59
N ALA A 180 8.32 -27.63 24.07
CA ALA A 180 7.42 -26.56 23.62
C ALA A 180 7.09 -26.64 22.12
N SER A 181 7.92 -27.33 21.33
CA SER A 181 7.71 -27.60 19.91
C SER A 181 8.07 -29.05 19.59
N PRO A 182 7.19 -30.02 19.94
CA PRO A 182 7.40 -31.42 19.59
C PRO A 182 7.39 -31.60 18.06
N PRO A 183 7.99 -32.70 17.54
CA PRO A 183 8.07 -32.95 16.09
C PRO A 183 6.71 -32.85 15.40
N ALA A 184 6.71 -32.35 14.17
CA ALA A 184 5.49 -32.32 13.37
C ALA A 184 4.97 -33.75 13.17
N HIS A 185 3.65 -33.89 13.13
CA HIS A 185 3.01 -35.19 12.98
C HIS A 185 3.35 -35.78 11.60
N GLY A 186 4.34 -36.68 11.55
CA GLY A 186 4.87 -37.27 10.31
C GLY A 186 6.39 -37.49 10.30
N ASP A 187 7.14 -36.83 11.19
CA ASP A 187 8.62 -36.96 11.26
C ASP A 187 9.09 -38.02 12.27
N LEU A 188 8.18 -38.90 12.72
CA LEU A 188 8.46 -39.99 13.66
C LEU A 188 8.70 -41.30 12.90
N ASP A 189 9.77 -41.36 12.11
CA ASP A 189 10.29 -42.60 11.51
C ASP A 189 11.76 -42.83 11.93
#